data_AF-A0A8R1IPU5-F1
#
_entry.id   AF-A0A8R1IPU5-F1
#
_cell.length_a   1.000
_cell.length_b   1.000
_cell.length_c   1.000
_cell.angle_alpha   90.00
_cell.angle_beta   90.00
_cell.angle_gamma   90.00
#
_symmetry.space_group_name_H-M   'P 1'
#
loop_
_entity.id
_entity.type
_entity.pdbx_description
1 polymer ?
#
loop_
_entity_poly.entity_id
_entity_poly.type
_entity_poly.pdbx_seq_one_letter_code
_entity_poly.pdbx_strand_id
1 'polypeptide(L)'
;MTEIKEINMVEMAHELAELLRERKEDEAKRLLTRVPALTHFKDDSGRSTVHFAAVGGSLPLLQFSIIDNPELANEEDEVNKFTVFPLI
;
A
#
# COMPACT_ATOMS: atom_id res chain seq x y z
N MET A 1 10.00 -24.08 7.86
CA MET A 1 10.21 -23.29 9.09
C MET A 1 10.34 -21.82 8.70
N THR A 2 9.32 -21.22 8.06
CA THR A 2 9.32 -19.83 7.58
C THR A 2 7.90 -19.36 7.19
N GLU A 3 6.85 -19.57 8.00
CA GLU A 3 5.47 -19.28 7.53
C GLU A 3 4.62 -18.39 8.44
N ILE A 4 5.13 -17.92 9.59
CA ILE A 4 4.30 -17.14 10.55
C ILE A 4 4.40 -15.62 10.33
N LYS A 5 5.43 -15.13 9.62
CA LYS A 5 5.61 -13.68 9.38
C LYS A 5 4.88 -13.14 8.15
N GLU A 6 4.78 -13.92 7.08
CA GLU A 6 4.15 -13.47 5.83
C GLU A 6 2.63 -13.42 5.91
N ILE A 7 2.00 -14.40 6.58
CA ILE A 7 0.54 -14.47 6.74
C ILE A 7 -0.01 -13.17 7.36
N ASN A 8 0.68 -12.63 8.36
CA ASN A 8 0.24 -11.40 9.03
C ASN A 8 0.44 -10.15 8.16
N MET A 9 1.47 -10.09 7.31
CA MET A 9 1.72 -8.93 6.45
C MET A 9 0.68 -8.82 5.33
N VAL A 10 0.28 -9.95 4.72
CA VAL A 10 -0.79 -10.00 3.72
C VAL A 10 -2.12 -9.55 4.31
N GLU A 11 -2.47 -10.05 5.49
CA GLU A 11 -3.72 -9.70 6.19
C GLU A 11 -3.76 -8.20 6.55
N MET A 12 -2.65 -7.65 7.05
CA MET A 12 -2.54 -6.22 7.38
C MET A 12 -2.59 -5.34 6.13
N ALA A 13 -2.02 -5.78 4.99
CA ALA A 13 -2.12 -5.07 3.72
C ALA A 13 -3.57 -5.07 3.19
N HIS A 14 -4.28 -6.19 3.36
CA HIS A 14 -5.70 -6.27 3.03
C HIS A 14 -6.54 -5.35 3.94
N GLU A 15 -6.27 -5.34 5.25
CA GLU A 15 -6.91 -4.43 6.20
C GLU A 15 -6.65 -2.97 5.82
N LEU A 16 -5.40 -2.61 5.47
CA LEU A 16 -5.07 -1.28 4.98
C LEU A 16 -5.91 -0.91 3.76
N ALA A 17 -6.02 -1.80 2.77
CA ALA A 17 -6.79 -1.57 1.56
C ALA A 17 -8.28 -1.33 1.85
N GLU A 18 -8.87 -2.11 2.77
CA GLU A 18 -10.27 -1.93 3.18
C GLU A 18 -10.46 -0.62 3.96
N LEU A 19 -9.56 -0.28 4.88
CA LEU A 19 -9.60 1.01 5.59
C LEU A 19 -9.54 2.19 4.62
N LEU A 20 -8.69 2.11 3.60
CA LEU A 20 -8.58 3.13 2.56
C LEU A 20 -9.85 3.20 1.71
N ARG A 21 -10.43 2.05 1.35
CA ARG A 21 -11.70 1.95 0.62
C ARG A 21 -12.88 2.54 1.41
N GLU A 22 -12.89 2.35 2.72
CA GLU A 22 -13.88 2.92 3.64
C GLU A 22 -13.59 4.39 4.02
N ARG A 23 -12.52 4.99 3.48
CA ARG A 23 -12.03 6.35 3.83
C ARG A 23 -11.68 6.53 5.31
N LYS A 24 -11.29 5.46 6.00
CA LYS A 24 -10.82 5.46 7.38
C LYS A 24 -9.33 5.79 7.46
N GLU A 25 -8.98 7.01 7.05
CA GLU A 25 -7.58 7.45 6.94
C GLU A 25 -6.83 7.44 8.28
N ASP A 26 -7.52 7.73 9.39
CA ASP A 26 -6.93 7.71 10.73
C ASP A 26 -6.51 6.32 11.18
N GLU A 27 -7.32 5.30 10.87
CA GLU A 27 -7.00 3.90 11.17
C GLU A 27 -5.88 3.38 10.27
N ALA A 28 -5.93 3.72 8.97
CA ALA A 28 -4.87 3.39 8.03
C ALA A 28 -3.51 3.95 8.49
N LYS A 29 -3.47 5.21 8.96
CA LYS A 29 -2.26 5.82 9.54
C LYS A 29 -1.79 5.12 10.80
N ARG A 30 -2.71 4.72 11.69
CA ARG A 30 -2.36 3.95 12.91
C ARG A 30 -1.75 2.61 12.56
N LEU A 31 -2.29 1.92 11.55
CA LEU A 31 -1.79 0.64 11.07
C LEU A 31 -0.37 0.77 10.52
N LEU A 32 -0.13 1.75 9.65
CA LEU A 32 1.21 2.05 9.12
C LEU A 32 2.20 2.49 10.21
N THR A 33 1.74 3.23 11.23
CA THR A 33 2.59 3.61 12.36
C THR A 33 3.01 2.39 13.18
N ARG A 34 2.13 1.39 13.33
CA ARG A 34 2.46 0.13 14.03
C ARG A 34 3.36 -0.76 13.19
N VAL A 35 3.16 -0.79 11.87
CA VAL A 35 3.88 -1.65 10.94
C VAL A 35 4.38 -0.82 9.74
N PRO A 36 5.47 -0.06 9.89
CA PRO A 36 6.02 0.73 8.80
C PRO A 36 6.52 -0.15 7.65
N ALA A 37 6.90 -1.41 7.92
CA ALA A 37 7.29 -2.36 6.88
C ALA A 37 6.18 -2.67 5.86
N LEU A 38 4.92 -2.34 6.18
CA LEU A 38 3.79 -2.53 5.28
C LEU A 38 3.91 -1.64 4.02
N THR A 39 4.55 -0.47 4.10
CA THR A 39 4.71 0.45 2.95
C THR A 39 5.46 -0.19 1.78
N HIS A 40 6.43 -1.05 2.08
CA HIS A 40 7.23 -1.77 1.08
C HIS A 40 6.72 -3.18 0.81
N PHE A 41 5.68 -3.62 1.52
CA PHE A 41 5.10 -4.93 1.29
C PHE A 41 4.37 -4.94 -0.05
N LYS A 42 4.63 -5.98 -0.85
CA LYS A 42 3.90 -6.30 -2.06
C LYS A 42 3.11 -7.55 -1.81
N ASP A 43 1.84 -7.55 -2.20
CA ASP A 43 1.05 -8.77 -2.18
C ASP A 43 1.43 -9.72 -3.34
N ASP A 44 0.80 -10.89 -3.35
CA ASP A 44 0.98 -11.92 -4.39
C ASP A 44 0.51 -11.48 -5.79
N SER A 45 -0.07 -10.29 -5.95
CA SER A 45 -0.44 -9.67 -7.23
C SER A 45 0.51 -8.53 -7.61
N GLY A 46 1.63 -8.38 -6.90
CA GLY A 46 2.59 -7.29 -7.08
C GLY A 46 2.11 -5.92 -6.59
N ARG A 47 0.97 -5.86 -5.88
CA ARG A 47 0.39 -4.59 -5.43
C ARG A 47 1.11 -4.12 -4.17
N SER A 48 1.73 -2.94 -4.27
CA SER A 48 2.34 -2.25 -3.15
C SER A 48 1.33 -1.40 -2.37
N THR A 49 1.71 -0.91 -1.18
CA THR A 49 0.91 0.05 -0.40
C THR A 49 0.43 1.25 -1.21
N VAL A 50 1.22 1.68 -2.19
CA VAL A 50 0.90 2.84 -3.04
C VAL A 50 -0.26 2.53 -3.99
N HIS A 51 -0.40 1.29 -4.46
CA HIS A 51 -1.58 0.84 -5.23
C HIS A 51 -2.86 0.93 -4.40
N PHE A 52 -2.81 0.47 -3.15
CA PHE A 52 -3.97 0.53 -2.25
C PHE A 52 -4.34 1.98 -1.90
N ALA A 53 -3.34 2.83 -1.67
CA ALA A 53 -3.53 4.26 -1.42
C ALA A 53 -4.19 4.98 -2.61
N ALA A 54 -3.76 4.67 -3.84
CA ALA A 54 -4.35 5.21 -5.06
C ALA A 54 -5.80 4.76 -5.25
N VAL A 55 -6.08 3.46 -5.04
CA VAL A 55 -7.44 2.89 -5.17
C VAL A 55 -8.39 3.45 -4.11
N GLY A 56 -7.94 3.57 -2.85
CA GLY A 56 -8.75 4.13 -1.77
C GLY A 56 -8.84 5.65 -1.77
N GLY A 57 -8.05 6.33 -2.60
CA GLY A 57 -8.07 7.79 -2.73
C GLY A 57 -7.45 8.53 -1.54
N SER A 58 -6.54 7.91 -0.79
CA SER A 58 -5.84 8.57 0.32
C SER A 58 -4.56 9.24 -0.18
N LEU A 59 -4.71 10.49 -0.60
CA LEU A 59 -3.62 11.36 -1.04
C LEU A 59 -2.46 11.46 -0.03
N PRO A 60 -2.72 11.57 1.30
CA PRO A 60 -1.65 11.68 2.29
C PRO A 60 -0.77 10.42 2.35
N LEU A 61 -1.37 9.24 2.20
CA LEU A 61 -0.66 7.95 2.23
C LEU A 61 0.18 7.75 0.96
N LEU A 62 -0.37 8.19 -0.17
CA LEU A 62 0.31 8.21 -1.45
C LEU A 62 1.54 9.12 -1.39
N GLN A 63 1.38 10.36 -0.91
CA GLN A 63 2.48 11.30 -0.73
C GLN A 63 3.54 10.77 0.23
N PHE A 64 3.14 10.16 1.35
CA PHE A 64 4.08 9.57 2.29
C PHE A 64 4.93 8.48 1.63
N SER A 65 4.31 7.59 0.86
CA SER A 65 5.01 6.48 0.20
C SER A 65 5.92 6.96 -0.93
N ILE A 66 5.50 7.98 -1.70
CA ILE A 66 6.29 8.58 -2.78
C ILE A 66 7.48 9.38 -2.22
N ILE A 67 7.31 10.09 -1.11
CA ILE A 67 8.40 10.82 -0.44
C ILE A 67 9.46 9.84 0.06
N ASP A 68 9.03 8.71 0.63
CA ASP A 68 9.94 7.68 1.15
C ASP A 68 10.65 6.92 0.02
N ASN A 69 9.91 6.54 -1.03
CA ASN A 69 10.49 5.92 -2.21
C ASN A 69 9.75 6.32 -3.50
N PRO A 70 10.29 7.28 -4.27
CA PRO A 70 9.62 7.82 -5.45
C PRO A 70 9.53 6.83 -6.61
N GLU A 71 10.38 5.78 -6.63
CA GLU A 71 10.34 4.76 -7.68
C GLU A 71 9.06 3.91 -7.59
N LEU A 72 8.44 3.79 -6.41
CA LEU A 72 7.19 3.06 -6.20
C LEU A 72 6.01 3.64 -6.99
N ALA A 73 6.06 4.93 -7.38
CA ALA A 73 5.02 5.55 -8.20
C ALA A 73 4.98 4.96 -9.63
N ASN A 74 6.13 4.54 -10.13
CA ASN A 74 6.29 4.01 -11.48
C ASN A 74 6.33 2.48 -11.53
N GLU A 75 6.14 1.81 -10.39
CA GLU A 75 6.03 0.37 -10.40
C GLU A 75 4.72 -0.04 -11.09
N GLU A 76 4.81 -1.10 -11.89
CA GLU A 76 3.67 -1.76 -12.48
C GLU A 76 3.29 -2.94 -11.59
N ASP A 77 1.99 -3.11 -11.30
CA ASP A 77 1.49 -4.36 -10.75
C ASP A 77 1.51 -5.48 -11.81
N GLU A 78 1.25 -6.72 -11.40
CA GLU A 78 1.22 -7.86 -12.32
C GLU A 78 0.09 -7.80 -13.37
N VAL A 79 -0.81 -6.83 -13.26
CA VAL A 79 -1.87 -6.53 -14.24
C VAL A 79 -1.54 -5.31 -15.11
N ASN A 80 -0.28 -4.87 -15.15
CA ASN A 80 0.20 -3.71 -15.93
C ASN A 80 -0.60 -2.42 -15.65
N LYS A 81 -1.14 -2.27 -14.44
CA LYS A 81 -1.74 -1.01 -14.01
C LYS A 81 -0.67 -0.17 -13.33
N PHE A 82 -0.50 1.04 -13.86
CA PHE A 82 0.35 2.03 -13.22
C PHE A 82 -0.24 2.44 -11.87
N THR A 83 0.62 2.38 -10.84
CA THR A 83 0.29 2.67 -9.44
C THR A 83 -0.37 4.03 -9.25
N VAL A 84 0.14 5.02 -9.98
CA VAL A 84 -0.51 6.30 -10.20
C VAL A 84 -0.73 6.41 -11.69
N PHE A 85 -1.97 6.73 -12.11
CA PHE A 85 -2.19 7.18 -13.48
C PHE A 85 -1.10 8.19 -13.86
N PRO A 86 -0.60 8.21 -15.11
CA PRO A 86 0.31 9.26 -15.56
C PRO A 86 -0.46 10.58 -15.51
N LEU A 87 -0.35 11.29 -14.39
CA LEU A 87 -0.89 12.61 -14.13
C LEU A 87 0.24 13.64 -13.99
N ILE A 88 1.40 13.32 -14.57
CA ILE A 88 2.46 14.26 -14.94
C ILE A 88 2.64 14.22 -16.45
#